data_AF-C1KRT3-F1
#
_entry.id   AF-C1KRT3-F1
#
_cell.length_a   1.000
_cell.length_b   1.000
_cell.length_c   1.000
_cell.angle_alpha   90.00
_cell.angle_beta   90.00
_cell.angle_gamma   90.00
#
_symmetry.space_group_name_H-M   'P 1'
#
loop_
_entity.id
_entity.type
_entity.pdbx_description
1 polymer ?
#
loop_
_entity_poly.entity_id
_entity_poly.type
_entity_poly.pdbx_seq_one_letter_code
_entity_poly.pdbx_strand_id
1 'polypeptide(L)'
;GFTQYSTAAYTNNILDDNLYYDVEYINDKYDGAADKGIDNKVAPSMDVIKDIATESTLYGLENYEKYPAALEDHFGGSQRATVMSAAAGSAGSLATGNANAGLSAWYLSMYLHKEGHGRLGFFGFDLQDQCGAT
;
A
#
# COMPACT_ATOMS: atom_id res chain seq x y z
N GLY A 1 14.08 20.31 -6.29
CA GLY A 1 13.40 19.32 -7.16
C GLY A 1 12.97 18.13 -6.33
N PHE A 2 12.34 17.11 -6.94
CA PHE A 2 11.69 16.00 -6.22
C PHE A 2 12.20 14.61 -6.62
N THR A 3 13.45 14.52 -7.10
CA THR A 3 14.03 13.27 -7.62
C THR A 3 13.80 12.07 -6.70
N GLN A 4 14.15 12.19 -5.41
CA GLN A 4 14.08 11.07 -4.49
C GLN A 4 12.67 10.76 -3.97
N TYR A 5 11.71 11.69 -4.09
CA TYR A 5 10.30 11.38 -3.86
C TYR A 5 9.80 10.37 -4.89
N SER A 6 10.27 10.48 -6.13
CA SER A 6 9.88 9.56 -7.20
C SER A 6 10.73 8.28 -7.20
N THR A 7 12.06 8.36 -7.01
CA THR A 7 12.92 7.15 -7.05
C THR A 7 12.48 6.10 -6.05
N ALA A 8 11.98 6.50 -4.88
CA ALA A 8 11.47 5.57 -3.87
C ALA A 8 10.42 4.58 -4.39
N ALA A 9 9.66 4.95 -5.44
CA ALA A 9 8.64 4.10 -6.04
C ALA A 9 9.15 3.25 -7.22
N TYR A 10 10.42 3.34 -7.61
CA TYR A 10 10.97 2.57 -8.74
C TYR A 10 12.43 2.13 -8.57
N THR A 11 13.04 2.33 -7.41
CA THR A 11 14.40 1.86 -7.09
C THR A 11 14.39 0.90 -5.92
N ASN A 12 15.43 0.06 -5.86
CA ASN A 12 15.72 -0.84 -4.74
C ASN A 12 14.65 -1.89 -4.42
N ASN A 13 13.66 -2.06 -5.31
CA ASN A 13 12.59 -3.07 -5.25
C ASN A 13 11.77 -3.06 -3.96
N ILE A 14 11.76 -1.96 -3.19
CA ILE A 14 11.05 -1.92 -1.90
C ILE A 14 9.53 -1.91 -2.12
N LEU A 15 9.05 -1.20 -3.15
CA LEU A 15 7.64 -1.26 -3.55
C LEU A 15 7.28 -2.64 -4.11
N ASP A 16 8.13 -3.18 -4.97
CA ASP A 16 7.93 -4.48 -5.59
C ASP A 16 7.80 -5.57 -4.53
N ASP A 17 8.72 -5.61 -3.54
CA ASP A 17 8.70 -6.57 -2.44
C ASP A 17 7.35 -6.62 -1.71
N ASN A 18 6.84 -5.45 -1.30
CA ASN A 18 5.54 -5.35 -0.63
C ASN A 18 4.38 -5.79 -1.54
N LEU A 19 4.39 -5.38 -2.82
CA LEU A 19 3.30 -5.71 -3.75
C LEU A 19 3.30 -7.20 -4.11
N TYR A 20 4.47 -7.82 -4.29
CA TYR A 20 4.55 -9.26 -4.56
C TYR A 20 4.12 -10.10 -3.35
N TYR A 21 4.46 -9.67 -2.14
CA TYR A 21 3.90 -10.25 -0.92
C TYR A 21 2.36 -10.16 -0.91
N ASP A 22 1.80 -8.99 -1.25
CA ASP A 22 0.34 -8.80 -1.29
C ASP A 22 -0.33 -9.70 -2.34
N VAL A 23 0.31 -9.90 -3.50
CA VAL A 23 -0.19 -10.80 -4.55
C VAL A 23 -0.27 -12.25 -4.04
N GLU A 24 0.77 -12.72 -3.36
CA GLU A 24 0.78 -14.05 -2.73
C GLU A 24 -0.32 -14.16 -1.67
N TYR A 25 -0.43 -13.17 -0.78
CA TYR A 25 -1.48 -13.12 0.24
C TYR A 25 -2.89 -13.20 -0.36
N ILE A 26 -3.15 -12.39 -1.40
CA ILE A 26 -4.45 -12.39 -2.08
C ILE A 26 -4.72 -13.73 -2.74
N ASN A 27 -3.73 -14.30 -3.43
CA ASN A 27 -3.92 -15.56 -4.13
C ASN A 27 -4.20 -16.73 -3.16
N ASP A 28 -3.53 -16.75 -2.00
CA ASP A 28 -3.74 -17.77 -0.98
C ASP A 28 -5.10 -17.63 -0.29
N LYS A 29 -5.56 -16.41 -0.03
CA LYS A 29 -6.78 -16.14 0.76
C LYS A 29 -8.05 -16.05 -0.08
N TYR A 30 -7.93 -15.60 -1.33
CA TYR A 30 -9.04 -15.29 -2.22
C TYR A 30 -9.00 -16.12 -3.51
N ASP A 31 -8.58 -17.38 -3.42
CA ASP A 31 -8.65 -18.37 -4.50
C ASP A 31 -8.04 -17.87 -5.84
N GLY A 32 -6.85 -17.27 -5.78
CA GLY A 32 -6.16 -16.77 -6.98
C GLY A 32 -6.70 -15.44 -7.51
N ALA A 33 -7.31 -14.59 -6.67
CA ALA A 33 -7.94 -13.36 -7.14
C ALA A 33 -6.98 -12.33 -7.75
N ALA A 34 -5.69 -12.34 -7.40
CA ALA A 34 -4.69 -11.45 -8.01
C ALA A 34 -4.22 -11.97 -9.38
N ASP A 35 -4.51 -13.23 -9.73
CA ASP A 35 -4.17 -13.77 -11.04
C ASP A 35 -4.98 -13.09 -12.16
N LYS A 36 -4.42 -13.13 -13.37
CA LYS A 36 -5.07 -12.57 -14.56
C LYS A 36 -6.39 -13.27 -14.82
N GLY A 37 -7.47 -12.51 -14.81
CA GLY A 37 -8.81 -13.01 -15.07
C GLY A 37 -9.87 -11.95 -14.73
N ILE A 38 -11.06 -12.12 -15.28
CA ILE A 38 -12.22 -11.26 -15.00
C ILE A 38 -13.21 -11.92 -14.04
N ASP A 39 -13.28 -13.26 -14.05
CA ASP A 39 -14.26 -14.03 -13.28
C ASP A 39 -13.72 -14.54 -11.94
N ASN A 40 -12.42 -14.35 -11.67
CA ASN A 40 -11.75 -14.74 -10.43
C ASN A 40 -11.64 -13.58 -9.42
N LYS A 41 -12.33 -12.47 -9.64
CA LYS A 41 -12.22 -11.27 -8.79
C LYS A 41 -13.19 -11.31 -7.62
N VAL A 42 -12.75 -10.81 -6.47
CA VAL A 42 -13.58 -10.68 -5.28
C VAL A 42 -14.49 -9.45 -5.43
N ALA A 43 -15.76 -9.57 -5.05
CA ALA A 43 -16.65 -8.42 -5.06
C ALA A 43 -16.10 -7.30 -4.16
N PRO A 44 -16.04 -6.04 -4.63
CA PRO A 44 -15.50 -4.94 -3.85
C PRO A 44 -16.38 -4.66 -2.63
N SER A 45 -15.81 -4.81 -1.43
CA SER A 45 -16.46 -4.51 -0.16
C SER A 45 -15.48 -3.90 0.82
N MET A 46 -15.99 -3.17 1.82
CA MET A 46 -15.13 -2.58 2.85
C MET A 46 -14.40 -3.63 3.70
N ASP A 47 -14.94 -4.85 3.81
CA ASP A 47 -14.27 -5.92 4.54
C ASP A 47 -13.05 -6.44 3.77
N VAL A 48 -13.17 -6.61 2.45
CA VAL A 48 -12.06 -7.00 1.57
C VAL A 48 -11.00 -5.90 1.51
N ILE A 49 -11.44 -4.64 1.39
CA ILE A 49 -10.52 -3.48 1.37
C ILE A 49 -9.75 -3.39 2.68
N LYS A 50 -10.43 -3.50 3.83
CA LYS A 50 -9.78 -3.46 5.14
C LYS A 50 -8.80 -4.60 5.32
N ASP A 51 -9.17 -5.80 4.90
CA ASP A 51 -8.32 -6.97 5.03
C ASP A 51 -6.99 -6.80 4.27
N ILE A 52 -7.07 -6.57 2.96
CA ILE A 52 -5.91 -6.47 2.08
C ILE A 52 -5.05 -5.25 2.44
N ALA A 53 -5.66 -4.07 2.61
CA ALA A 53 -4.90 -2.86 2.88
C ALA A 53 -4.24 -2.89 4.26
N THR A 54 -4.89 -3.50 5.26
CA THR A 54 -4.30 -3.63 6.61
C THR A 54 -3.11 -4.58 6.57
N GLU A 55 -3.25 -5.75 5.96
CA GLU A 55 -2.13 -6.70 5.84
C GLU A 55 -0.95 -6.07 5.09
N SER A 56 -1.21 -5.50 3.91
CA SER A 56 -0.19 -4.84 3.07
C SER A 56 0.56 -3.74 3.84
N THR A 57 -0.18 -2.92 4.58
CA THR A 57 0.43 -1.81 5.34
C THR A 57 1.22 -2.31 6.54
N LEU A 58 0.72 -3.31 7.26
CA LEU A 58 1.45 -3.89 8.39
C LEU A 58 2.75 -4.55 7.93
N TYR A 59 2.70 -5.33 6.84
CA TYR A 59 3.90 -5.92 6.24
C TYR A 59 4.94 -4.85 5.86
N GLY A 60 4.52 -3.78 5.19
CA GLY A 60 5.41 -2.67 4.83
C GLY A 60 6.03 -1.97 6.03
N LEU A 61 5.24 -1.65 7.05
CA LEU A 61 5.73 -1.03 8.29
C LEU A 61 6.75 -1.93 8.99
N GLU A 62 6.42 -3.23 9.12
CA GLU A 62 7.31 -4.22 9.71
C GLU A 62 8.61 -4.37 8.92
N ASN A 63 8.59 -4.32 7.59
CA ASN A 63 9.81 -4.40 6.78
C ASN A 63 10.72 -3.20 7.00
N TYR A 64 10.18 -1.97 7.09
CA TYR A 64 11.00 -0.81 7.46
C TYR A 64 11.56 -0.89 8.88
N GLU A 65 10.88 -1.59 9.81
CA GLU A 65 11.36 -1.80 11.17
C GLU A 65 12.41 -2.93 11.27
N LYS A 66 12.19 -4.04 10.56
CA LYS A 66 13.09 -5.20 10.53
C LYS A 66 14.38 -4.91 9.77
N TYR A 67 14.33 -4.06 8.76
CA TYR A 67 15.47 -3.70 7.91
C TYR A 67 15.78 -2.20 8.00
N PRO A 68 16.59 -1.77 8.98
CA PRO A 68 16.94 -0.36 9.15
C PRO A 68 17.55 0.30 7.91
N ALA A 69 18.25 -0.47 7.07
CA ALA A 69 18.78 0.02 5.80
C ALA A 69 17.68 0.46 4.81
N ALA A 70 16.51 -0.21 4.81
CA ALA A 70 15.37 0.20 3.99
C ALA A 70 14.75 1.50 4.51
N LEU A 71 14.70 1.66 5.84
CA LEU A 71 14.23 2.90 6.48
C LEU A 71 15.18 4.08 6.23
N GLU A 72 16.48 3.82 6.15
CA GLU A 72 17.49 4.82 5.77
C GLU A 72 17.42 5.18 4.29
N ASP A 73 17.23 4.20 3.40
CA ASP A 73 17.06 4.41 1.96
C ASP A 73 15.82 5.29 1.69
N HIS A 74 14.69 4.95 2.31
CA HIS A 74 13.48 5.77 2.32
C HIS A 74 13.39 6.62 3.58
N PHE A 75 14.41 7.46 3.80
CA PHE A 75 14.52 8.35 4.97
C PHE A 75 13.31 9.29 5.12
N GLY A 76 12.71 9.74 4.02
CA GLY A 76 11.55 10.61 4.00
C GLY A 76 10.26 9.86 4.27
N GLY A 77 9.46 10.35 5.23
CA GLY A 77 8.17 9.72 5.55
C GLY A 77 7.21 9.62 4.36
N SER A 78 7.19 10.63 3.48
CA SER A 78 6.38 10.60 2.25
C SER A 78 6.82 9.54 1.25
N GLN A 79 8.12 9.20 1.19
CA GLN A 79 8.60 8.11 0.34
C GLN A 79 8.01 6.78 0.82
N ARG A 80 8.12 6.52 2.13
CA ARG A 80 7.53 5.33 2.76
C ARG A 80 6.02 5.28 2.61
N ALA A 81 5.36 6.42 2.82
CA ALA A 81 3.92 6.54 2.67
C ALA A 81 3.47 6.21 1.24
N THR A 82 4.13 6.78 0.23
CA THR A 82 3.88 6.45 -1.19
C THR A 82 4.08 4.97 -1.47
N VAL A 83 5.14 4.36 -0.97
CA VAL A 83 5.44 2.94 -1.22
C VAL A 83 4.37 2.03 -0.62
N MET A 84 4.05 2.20 0.66
CA MET A 84 3.06 1.34 1.32
C MET A 84 1.64 1.54 0.75
N SER A 85 1.22 2.79 0.51
CA SER A 85 -0.10 3.06 -0.04
C SER A 85 -0.23 2.60 -1.50
N ALA A 86 0.86 2.66 -2.28
CA ALA A 86 0.88 2.15 -3.64
C ALA A 86 0.78 0.62 -3.69
N ALA A 87 1.46 -0.09 -2.78
CA ALA A 87 1.32 -1.53 -2.62
C ALA A 87 -0.13 -1.90 -2.27
N ALA A 88 -0.65 -1.34 -1.16
CA ALA A 88 -2.01 -1.60 -0.69
C ALA A 88 -3.09 -1.26 -1.74
N GLY A 89 -2.97 -0.11 -2.42
CA GLY A 89 -3.91 0.30 -3.45
C GLY A 89 -3.87 -0.57 -4.70
N SER A 90 -2.68 -1.01 -5.10
CA SER A 90 -2.51 -1.95 -6.21
C SER A 90 -3.08 -3.31 -5.86
N ALA A 91 -2.79 -3.81 -4.65
CA ALA A 91 -3.32 -5.06 -4.12
C ALA A 91 -4.86 -5.07 -4.08
N GLY A 92 -5.48 -4.01 -3.53
CA GLY A 92 -6.93 -3.84 -3.53
C GLY A 92 -7.52 -3.84 -4.95
N SER A 93 -6.88 -3.14 -5.89
CA SER A 93 -7.30 -3.12 -7.29
C SER A 93 -7.20 -4.49 -7.96
N LEU A 94 -6.11 -5.22 -7.70
CA LEU A 94 -5.85 -6.55 -8.27
C LEU A 94 -6.88 -7.57 -7.79
N ALA A 95 -7.15 -7.61 -6.48
CA ALA A 95 -8.09 -8.57 -5.90
C ALA A 95 -9.53 -8.35 -6.40
N THR A 96 -9.96 -7.09 -6.54
CA THR A 96 -11.38 -6.80 -6.81
C THR A 96 -11.68 -6.39 -8.25
N GLY A 97 -10.66 -6.11 -9.06
CA GLY A 97 -10.84 -5.56 -10.40
C GLY A 97 -11.52 -4.19 -10.40
N ASN A 98 -11.40 -3.44 -9.29
CA ASN A 98 -12.08 -2.15 -9.09
C ASN A 98 -11.11 -1.09 -8.60
N ALA A 99 -10.87 -0.06 -9.42
CA ALA A 99 -9.92 0.99 -9.11
C ALA A 99 -10.31 1.84 -7.90
N ASN A 100 -11.62 2.02 -7.62
CA ASN A 100 -12.06 2.78 -6.45
C ASN A 100 -11.86 1.98 -5.16
N ALA A 101 -11.98 0.65 -5.20
CA ALA A 101 -11.61 -0.20 -4.06
C ALA A 101 -10.10 -0.09 -3.77
N GLY A 102 -9.27 -0.07 -4.83
CA GLY A 102 -7.84 0.24 -4.70
C GLY A 102 -7.56 1.62 -4.12
N LEU A 103 -8.32 2.64 -4.53
CA LEU A 103 -8.19 3.97 -3.97
C LEU A 103 -8.58 4.01 -2.48
N SER A 104 -9.64 3.30 -2.08
CA SER A 104 -9.98 3.13 -0.66
C SER A 104 -8.89 2.41 0.12
N ALA A 105 -8.23 1.40 -0.48
CA ALA A 105 -7.10 0.70 0.13
C ALA A 105 -5.87 1.62 0.30
N TRP A 106 -5.56 2.46 -0.70
CA TRP A 106 -4.52 3.48 -0.60
C TRP A 106 -4.75 4.41 0.60
N TYR A 107 -5.96 4.98 0.72
CA TYR A 107 -6.25 5.92 1.81
C TYR A 107 -6.27 5.25 3.17
N LEU A 108 -6.77 4.02 3.27
CA LEU A 108 -6.70 3.26 4.51
C LEU A 108 -5.25 2.99 4.92
N SER A 109 -4.37 2.67 3.98
CA SER A 109 -2.93 2.51 4.25
C SER A 109 -2.32 3.77 4.85
N MET A 110 -2.68 4.95 4.33
CA MET A 110 -2.21 6.23 4.88
C MET A 110 -2.66 6.44 6.32
N TYR A 111 -3.89 6.07 6.66
CA TYR A 111 -4.40 6.18 8.04
C TYR A 111 -3.69 5.23 8.99
N LEU A 112 -3.51 3.97 8.58
CA LEU A 112 -2.80 2.97 9.38
C LEU A 112 -1.34 3.35 9.60
N HIS A 113 -0.64 3.83 8.57
CA HIS A 113 0.74 4.27 8.67
C HIS A 113 0.88 5.46 9.63
N LYS A 114 -0.02 6.45 9.54
CA LYS A 114 -0.03 7.61 10.44
C LYS A 114 -0.09 7.20 11.89
N GLU A 115 -1.00 6.29 12.23
CA GLU A 115 -1.17 5.81 13.61
C GLU A 115 -0.06 4.83 14.02
N GLY A 116 0.46 4.01 13.11
CA GLY A 116 1.52 3.04 13.38
C GLY A 116 2.85 3.68 13.76
N HIS A 117 3.27 4.73 13.05
CA HIS A 117 4.57 5.39 13.29
C HIS A 117 4.46 6.76 13.96
N GLY A 118 3.25 7.24 14.25
CA GLY A 118 3.00 8.59 14.78
C GLY A 118 3.45 9.72 13.84
N ARG A 119 3.64 9.40 12.55
CA ARG A 119 4.07 10.30 11.48
C ARG A 119 3.61 9.74 10.14
N LEU A 120 3.57 10.59 9.11
CA LEU A 120 3.27 10.16 7.74
C LEU A 120 4.24 10.81 6.75
N GLY A 121 3.82 11.91 6.10
CA GLY A 121 4.61 12.64 5.10
C GLY A 121 5.04 14.03 5.54
N PHE A 122 5.48 14.83 4.57
CA PHE A 122 5.75 16.26 4.77
C PHE A 122 4.46 17.06 5.07
N PHE A 123 4.61 18.33 5.42
CA PHE A 123 3.48 19.23 5.68
C PHE A 123 2.53 19.35 4.47
N GLY A 124 1.29 18.88 4.62
CA GLY A 124 0.29 18.92 3.54
C GLY A 124 0.40 17.77 2.55
N PHE A 125 1.27 16.77 2.82
CA PHE A 125 1.30 15.53 2.05
C PHE A 125 -0.07 14.85 2.04
N ASP A 126 -0.73 14.79 3.20
CA ASP A 126 -1.98 14.09 3.41
C ASP A 126 -3.24 14.92 3.19
N LEU A 127 -3.15 16.09 2.53
CA LEU A 127 -4.35 16.89 2.22
C LEU A 127 -5.37 16.07 1.43
N GLN A 128 -4.90 15.35 0.41
CA GLN A 128 -5.76 14.47 -0.39
C GLN A 128 -6.16 13.23 0.41
N ASP A 129 -5.25 12.67 1.23
CA ASP A 129 -5.52 11.43 1.94
C ASP A 129 -6.55 11.62 3.05
N GLN A 130 -6.61 12.79 3.70
CA GLN A 130 -7.67 13.13 4.67
C GLN A 130 -9.04 13.35 3.99
N CYS A 131 -9.06 13.79 2.74
CA CYS A 131 -10.29 13.97 1.96
C CYS A 131 -10.69 12.73 1.14
N GLY A 132 -9.84 11.71 1.11
CA GLY A 132 -9.90 10.66 0.11
C GLY A 132 -10.93 9.56 0.37
N ALA A 133 -11.15 9.21 1.65
CA ALA A 133 -11.98 8.06 2.02
C ALA A 133 -13.47 8.39 2.28
N THR A 134 -13.86 9.66 2.21
CA THR A 134 -15.24 10.15 2.47
C THR A 134 -16.17 9.93 1.29
#